data_AF-A0A183S859-F1
#
_entry.id   AF-A0A183S859-F1
#
_cell.length_a   1.000
_cell.length_b   1.000
_cell.length_c   1.000
_cell.angle_alpha   90.00
_cell.angle_beta   90.00
_cell.angle_gamma   90.00
#
_symmetry.space_group_name_H-M   'P 1'
#
loop_
_entity.id
_entity.type
_entity.pdbx_description
1 polymer ?
#
loop_
_entity_poly.entity_id
_entity_poly.type
_entity_poly.pdbx_seq_one_letter_code
_entity_poly.pdbx_strand_id
1 'polypeptide(L)'
;MSALNAVEEETASRDDSRRKRDKWAHPIEFLLALIGYSVGLGNIWRFPYVVMRNGGGAFLIPYLFFLALSAIPLCYMEFTLGQYTGLSPVRAFDFAPFFKDIIAHTGTGWAMLLVSGILCIYYNIVMAWVLYYFGMSFHWDLPWKHCNNPWNTPQCFSIFDNEVSFSVAP
;
A
#
# COMPACT_ATOMS: atom_id res chain seq x y z
N MET A 1 -36.12 -29.36 28.06
CA MET A 1 -36.56 -28.84 26.76
C MET A 1 -36.57 -27.31 26.71
N SER A 2 -37.05 -26.57 27.72
CA SER A 2 -37.05 -25.09 27.70
C SER A 2 -35.64 -24.44 27.68
N ALA A 3 -34.65 -24.99 28.40
CA ALA A 3 -33.30 -24.43 28.42
C ALA A 3 -32.49 -24.68 27.14
N LEU A 4 -32.80 -25.74 26.37
CA LEU A 4 -32.13 -26.02 25.09
C LEU A 4 -32.64 -25.09 23.99
N ASN A 5 -33.95 -24.82 23.96
CA ASN A 5 -34.55 -23.87 23.02
C ASN A 5 -34.04 -22.43 23.26
N ALA A 6 -33.83 -22.03 24.51
CA ALA A 6 -33.26 -20.72 24.84
C ALA A 6 -31.78 -20.57 24.39
N VAL A 7 -30.98 -21.64 24.50
CA VAL A 7 -29.60 -21.66 24.00
C VAL A 7 -29.58 -21.62 22.48
N GLU A 8 -30.48 -22.33 21.80
CA GLU A 8 -30.59 -22.37 20.34
C GLU A 8 -31.04 -21.02 19.75
N GLU A 9 -31.96 -20.31 20.40
CA GLU A 9 -32.33 -18.93 20.05
C GLU A 9 -31.20 -17.91 20.32
N GLU A 10 -30.41 -18.06 21.39
CA GLU A 10 -29.22 -17.24 21.62
C GLU A 10 -28.08 -17.54 20.63
N THR A 11 -27.92 -18.79 20.19
CA THR A 11 -26.91 -19.14 19.18
C THR A 11 -27.34 -18.68 17.79
N ALA A 12 -28.63 -18.80 17.45
CA ALA A 12 -29.19 -18.32 16.19
C ALA A 12 -29.19 -16.79 16.10
N SER A 13 -29.53 -16.08 17.18
CA SER A 13 -29.46 -14.61 17.22
C SER A 13 -28.01 -14.08 17.22
N ARG A 14 -27.05 -14.78 17.87
CA ARG A 14 -25.61 -14.48 17.77
C ARG A 14 -24.98 -14.87 16.44
N ASP A 15 -25.59 -15.76 15.67
CA ASP A 15 -25.16 -16.12 14.31
C ASP A 15 -25.74 -15.15 13.28
N ASP A 16 -27.00 -14.74 13.43
CA ASP A 16 -27.62 -13.70 12.59
C ASP A 16 -26.95 -12.32 12.77
N SER A 17 -26.55 -11.98 14.01
CA SER A 17 -25.74 -10.79 14.28
C SER A 17 -24.31 -10.90 13.74
N ARG A 18 -23.73 -12.11 13.64
CA ARG A 18 -22.40 -12.35 13.07
C ARG A 18 -22.38 -12.42 11.55
N ARG A 19 -23.54 -12.68 10.91
CA ARG A 19 -23.69 -12.74 9.46
C ARG A 19 -23.95 -11.37 8.81
N LYS A 20 -24.32 -10.35 9.58
CA LYS A 20 -24.44 -8.97 9.07
C LYS A 20 -23.05 -8.37 8.92
N ARG A 21 -22.63 -8.15 7.67
CA ARG A 21 -21.38 -7.45 7.32
C ARG A 21 -21.35 -6.08 8.00
N ASP A 22 -20.28 -5.80 8.73
CA ASP A 22 -20.03 -4.48 9.31
C ASP A 22 -19.97 -3.43 8.20
N LYS A 23 -20.67 -2.33 8.42
CA LYS A 23 -20.70 -1.17 7.53
C LYS A 23 -19.90 -0.04 8.15
N TRP A 24 -19.31 0.79 7.30
CA TRP A 24 -18.73 2.06 7.71
C TRP A 24 -19.78 2.94 8.38
N ALA A 25 -19.42 3.63 9.46
CA ALA A 25 -20.33 4.52 10.18
C ALA A 25 -20.62 5.76 9.34
N HIS A 26 -19.60 6.28 8.65
CA HIS A 26 -19.73 7.44 7.77
C HIS A 26 -19.05 7.24 6.41
N PRO A 27 -19.63 7.75 5.31
CA PRO A 27 -19.02 7.68 3.97
C PRO A 27 -17.63 8.32 3.88
N ILE A 28 -17.35 9.31 4.74
CA ILE A 28 -16.06 10.00 4.79
C ILE A 28 -14.95 9.07 5.27
N GLU A 29 -15.24 8.17 6.22
CA GLU A 29 -14.26 7.17 6.70
C GLU A 29 -13.82 6.25 5.55
N PHE A 30 -14.79 5.82 4.74
CA PHE A 30 -14.52 5.03 3.54
C PHE A 30 -13.69 5.82 2.51
N LEU A 31 -14.03 7.09 2.26
CA LEU A 31 -13.27 7.93 1.33
C LEU A 31 -11.83 8.15 1.80
N LEU A 32 -11.63 8.43 3.09
CA LEU A 32 -10.30 8.62 3.68
C LEU A 32 -9.46 7.34 3.60
N ALA A 33 -10.07 6.18 3.88
CA ALA A 33 -9.41 4.89 3.72
C ALA A 33 -9.00 4.65 2.26
N LEU A 34 -9.85 5.01 1.30
CA LEU A 34 -9.56 4.87 -0.12
C LEU A 34 -8.43 5.80 -0.59
N ILE A 35 -8.42 7.05 -0.14
CA ILE A 35 -7.34 8.00 -0.45
C ILE A 35 -6.02 7.49 0.14
N GLY A 36 -6.03 7.01 1.39
CA GLY A 36 -4.86 6.41 2.03
C GLY A 36 -4.34 5.18 1.30
N TYR A 37 -5.22 4.35 0.75
CA TYR A 37 -4.83 3.23 -0.10
C TYR A 37 -4.25 3.67 -1.45
N SER A 38 -4.79 4.74 -2.04
CA SER A 38 -4.41 5.22 -3.37
C SER A 38 -3.08 6.00 -3.40
N VAL A 39 -2.78 6.72 -2.31
CA VAL A 39 -1.56 7.53 -2.19
C VAL A 39 -0.49 6.72 -1.47
N GLY A 40 0.40 6.09 -2.23
CA GLY A 40 1.52 5.29 -1.70
C GLY A 40 2.87 5.98 -1.83
N LEU A 41 3.87 5.47 -1.09
CA LEU A 41 5.29 5.86 -1.19
C LEU A 41 5.83 5.79 -2.64
N GLY A 42 5.31 4.85 -3.45
CA GLY A 42 5.65 4.75 -4.87
C GLY A 42 5.34 6.03 -5.67
N ASN A 43 4.29 6.79 -5.31
CA ASN A 43 3.98 8.06 -5.98
C ASN A 43 5.00 9.15 -5.64
N ILE A 44 5.72 9.03 -4.52
CA ILE A 44 6.67 10.06 -4.05
C ILE A 44 8.00 9.96 -4.82
N TRP A 45 8.55 8.76 -5.02
CA TRP A 45 9.86 8.61 -5.67
C TRP A 45 9.79 8.05 -7.10
N ARG A 46 8.88 7.11 -7.39
CA ARG A 46 8.88 6.41 -8.67
C ARG A 46 8.31 7.30 -9.76
N PHE A 47 7.22 8.02 -9.46
CA PHE A 47 6.60 8.92 -10.42
C PHE A 47 7.56 10.02 -10.88
N PRO A 48 8.22 10.80 -10.00
CA PRO A 48 9.19 11.79 -10.46
C PRO A 48 10.35 11.18 -11.25
N TYR A 49 10.88 10.03 -10.81
CA TYR A 49 11.97 9.36 -11.51
C TYR A 49 11.60 8.96 -12.95
N VAL A 50 10.40 8.39 -13.14
CA VAL A 50 9.92 7.95 -14.46
C VAL A 50 9.63 9.16 -15.36
N VAL A 51 9.03 10.21 -14.82
CA VAL A 51 8.77 11.47 -15.55
C VAL A 51 10.08 12.09 -16.02
N MET A 52 11.08 12.22 -15.13
CA MET A 52 12.38 12.80 -15.47
C MET A 52 13.11 12.02 -16.58
N ARG A 53 13.00 10.70 -16.60
CA ARG A 53 13.65 9.86 -17.62
C ARG A 53 12.93 9.86 -18.96
N ASN A 54 11.61 10.06 -18.98
CA ASN A 54 10.77 9.92 -20.18
C ASN A 54 10.32 11.27 -20.77
N GLY A 55 11.21 12.25 -20.83
CA GLY A 55 10.91 13.55 -21.45
C GLY A 55 10.24 14.57 -20.52
N GLY A 56 10.37 14.38 -19.20
CA GLY A 56 9.91 15.34 -18.19
C GLY A 56 8.40 15.56 -18.28
N GLY A 57 7.98 16.83 -18.27
CA GLY A 57 6.56 17.21 -18.29
C GLY A 57 5.76 16.68 -19.49
N ALA A 58 6.39 16.38 -20.63
CA ALA A 58 5.69 15.82 -21.80
C ALA A 58 5.13 14.42 -21.54
N PHE A 59 5.72 13.64 -20.62
CA PHE A 59 5.22 12.33 -20.21
C PHE A 59 3.85 12.39 -19.53
N LEU A 60 3.44 13.56 -19.04
CA LEU A 60 2.17 13.73 -18.35
C LEU A 60 0.97 13.55 -19.29
N ILE A 61 1.11 13.89 -20.58
CA ILE A 61 0.05 13.75 -21.59
C ILE A 61 -0.37 12.28 -21.77
N PRO A 62 0.53 11.35 -22.15
CA PRO A 62 0.16 9.94 -22.26
C PRO A 62 -0.22 9.35 -20.89
N TYR A 63 0.41 9.79 -19.79
CA TYR A 63 0.06 9.33 -18.44
C TYR A 63 -1.40 9.63 -18.10
N LEU A 64 -1.87 10.87 -18.28
CA LEU A 64 -3.25 11.25 -18.01
C LEU A 64 -4.24 10.56 -18.97
N PHE A 65 -3.85 10.38 -20.23
CA PHE A 65 -4.68 9.68 -21.22
C PHE A 65 -4.93 8.22 -20.82
N PHE A 66 -3.88 7.47 -20.48
CA PHE A 66 -4.03 6.10 -20.00
C PHE A 66 -4.71 6.03 -18.63
N LEU A 67 -4.46 6.99 -17.73
CA LEU A 67 -5.16 7.07 -16.45
C LEU A 67 -6.68 7.21 -16.65
N ALA A 68 -7.11 8.09 -17.55
CA ALA A 68 -8.53 8.31 -17.82
C ALA A 68 -9.20 7.12 -18.51
N LEU A 69 -8.50 6.46 -19.45
CA LEU A 69 -9.09 5.39 -20.25
C LEU A 69 -8.99 3.99 -19.64
N SER A 70 -7.96 3.70 -18.84
CA SER A 70 -7.78 2.36 -18.26
C SER A 70 -7.88 2.38 -16.73
N ALA A 71 -7.18 3.28 -16.04
CA ALA A 71 -7.13 3.25 -14.58
C ALA A 71 -8.49 3.61 -13.95
N ILE A 72 -9.12 4.71 -14.38
CA ILE A 72 -10.43 5.13 -13.82
C ILE A 72 -11.51 4.06 -14.07
N PRO A 73 -11.70 3.52 -15.29
CA PRO A 73 -12.69 2.47 -15.51
C PRO A 73 -12.42 1.18 -14.72
N LEU A 74 -11.16 0.76 -14.60
CA LEU A 74 -10.79 -0.42 -13.81
C LEU A 74 -11.08 -0.22 -12.32
N CYS A 75 -10.74 0.93 -11.75
CA CYS A 75 -11.06 1.25 -10.35
C CYS A 75 -12.58 1.30 -10.11
N TYR A 76 -13.34 1.89 -11.03
CA TYR A 76 -14.80 1.93 -10.93
C TYR A 76 -15.43 0.53 -11.00
N MET A 77 -14.93 -0.32 -11.90
CA MET A 77 -15.34 -1.72 -12.00
C MET A 77 -15.06 -2.48 -10.69
N GLU A 78 -13.87 -2.33 -10.11
CA GLU A 78 -13.51 -2.98 -8.84
C GLU A 78 -14.41 -2.53 -7.69
N PHE A 79 -14.69 -1.22 -7.58
CA PHE A 79 -15.56 -0.71 -6.52
C PHE A 79 -17.01 -1.17 -6.67
N THR A 80 -17.56 -1.11 -7.87
CA THR A 80 -18.92 -1.58 -8.14
C THR A 80 -19.04 -3.08 -7.88
N LEU A 81 -18.03 -3.87 -8.27
CA LEU A 81 -17.99 -5.30 -7.99
C LEU A 81 -17.92 -5.60 -6.49
N GLY A 82 -17.06 -4.89 -5.75
CA GLY A 82 -16.93 -5.03 -4.30
C GLY A 82 -18.20 -4.65 -3.55
N GLN A 83 -18.88 -3.59 -3.97
CA GLN A 83 -20.15 -3.14 -3.40
C GLN A 83 -21.31 -4.09 -3.72
N TYR A 84 -21.35 -4.63 -4.95
CA TYR A 84 -22.41 -5.55 -5.39
C TYR A 84 -22.30 -6.93 -4.76
N THR A 85 -21.10 -7.52 -4.77
CA THR A 85 -20.89 -8.86 -4.22
C THR A 85 -20.84 -8.86 -2.70
N GLY A 86 -20.24 -7.83 -2.09
CA GLY A 86 -20.03 -7.77 -0.65
C GLY A 86 -19.16 -8.92 -0.12
N LEU A 87 -18.39 -9.59 -1.00
CA LEU A 87 -17.55 -10.75 -0.70
C LEU A 87 -16.06 -10.39 -0.74
N SER A 88 -15.21 -11.25 -0.16
CA SER A 88 -13.76 -11.11 -0.28
C SER A 88 -13.29 -11.39 -1.72
N PRO A 89 -12.15 -10.84 -2.20
CA PRO A 89 -11.66 -11.04 -3.57
C PRO A 89 -11.52 -12.50 -4.02
N VAL A 90 -11.31 -13.42 -3.06
CA VAL A 90 -11.27 -14.88 -3.30
C VAL A 90 -12.60 -15.44 -3.82
N ARG A 91 -13.72 -14.91 -3.34
CA ARG A 91 -15.08 -15.34 -3.71
C ARG A 91 -15.81 -14.32 -4.58
N ALA A 92 -15.26 -13.11 -4.70
CA ALA A 92 -15.87 -12.03 -5.47
C ALA A 92 -16.03 -12.38 -6.94
N PHE A 93 -15.23 -13.30 -7.50
CA PHE A 93 -15.29 -13.73 -8.90
C PHE A 93 -16.13 -15.00 -9.14
N ASP A 94 -16.82 -15.52 -8.13
CA ASP A 94 -17.62 -16.76 -8.24
C ASP A 94 -18.84 -16.62 -9.17
N PHE A 95 -19.24 -15.39 -9.51
CA PHE A 95 -20.41 -15.09 -10.36
C PHE A 95 -20.13 -15.19 -11.86
N ALA A 96 -18.87 -15.24 -12.30
CA ALA A 96 -18.51 -15.32 -13.71
C ALA A 96 -18.25 -16.79 -14.09
N PRO A 97 -19.14 -17.46 -14.86
CA PRO A 97 -18.95 -18.86 -15.25
C PRO A 97 -17.96 -19.08 -16.41
N PHE A 98 -17.46 -18.01 -17.07
CA PHE A 98 -16.71 -18.09 -18.33
C PHE A 98 -15.23 -18.48 -18.24
N PHE A 99 -14.56 -18.37 -17.08
CA PHE A 99 -13.17 -18.83 -16.90
C PHE A 99 -13.06 -20.10 -16.02
N LYS A 100 -14.16 -20.87 -15.89
CA LYS A 100 -14.28 -22.00 -14.95
C LYS A 100 -13.47 -23.23 -15.36
N ASP A 101 -13.11 -23.29 -16.64
CA ASP A 101 -12.41 -24.42 -17.26
C ASP A 101 -10.88 -24.30 -17.29
N ILE A 102 -10.29 -23.34 -16.59
CA ILE A 102 -8.85 -23.42 -16.28
C ILE A 102 -8.62 -22.82 -14.90
N ILE A 103 -7.54 -23.25 -14.25
CA ILE A 103 -7.08 -22.99 -12.87
C ILE A 103 -7.15 -21.50 -12.38
N ALA A 104 -7.58 -20.57 -13.24
CA ALA A 104 -7.65 -19.13 -13.05
C ALA A 104 -8.80 -18.60 -12.16
N HIS A 105 -9.97 -19.23 -12.05
CA HIS A 105 -11.07 -18.64 -11.26
C HIS A 105 -10.86 -18.70 -9.75
N THR A 106 -10.48 -19.86 -9.24
CA THR A 106 -9.99 -19.95 -7.86
C THR A 106 -8.66 -19.21 -7.76
N GLY A 107 -7.80 -19.29 -8.78
CA GLY A 107 -6.46 -18.71 -8.78
C GLY A 107 -6.41 -17.18 -8.71
N THR A 108 -7.35 -16.43 -9.29
CA THR A 108 -7.26 -14.96 -9.39
C THR A 108 -7.35 -14.30 -8.02
N GLY A 109 -8.33 -14.69 -7.21
CA GLY A 109 -8.46 -14.15 -5.85
C GLY A 109 -7.33 -14.60 -4.92
N TRP A 110 -6.84 -15.84 -5.06
CA TRP A 110 -5.64 -16.31 -4.35
C TRP A 110 -4.36 -15.58 -4.81
N ALA A 111 -4.25 -15.26 -6.09
CA ALA A 111 -3.14 -14.47 -6.64
C ALA A 111 -3.17 -13.03 -6.12
N MET A 112 -4.36 -12.40 -6.05
CA MET A 112 -4.53 -11.09 -5.42
C MET A 112 -4.09 -11.10 -3.96
N LEU A 113 -4.45 -12.14 -3.20
CA LEU A 113 -3.98 -12.31 -1.81
C LEU A 113 -2.47 -12.50 -1.73
N LEU A 114 -1.89 -13.34 -2.58
CA LEU A 114 -0.45 -13.61 -2.59
C LEU A 114 0.36 -12.35 -2.95
N VAL A 115 -0.04 -11.62 -3.99
CA VAL A 115 0.59 -10.36 -4.40
C VAL A 115 0.45 -9.33 -3.28
N SER A 116 -0.74 -9.19 -2.68
CA SER A 116 -0.95 -8.29 -1.55
C SER A 116 -0.07 -8.66 -0.35
N GLY A 117 0.09 -9.94 -0.05
CA GLY A 117 0.96 -10.43 1.03
C GLY A 117 2.44 -10.09 0.80
N ILE A 118 2.95 -10.33 -0.41
CA ILE A 118 4.33 -9.98 -0.77
C ILE A 118 4.55 -8.46 -0.68
N LEU A 119 3.59 -7.67 -1.19
CA LEU A 119 3.64 -6.21 -1.08
C LEU A 119 3.64 -5.77 0.38
N CYS A 120 2.78 -6.33 1.23
CA CYS A 120 2.77 -6.03 2.66
C CYS A 120 4.13 -6.27 3.30
N ILE A 121 4.79 -7.40 3.05
CA ILE A 121 6.11 -7.70 3.63
C ILE A 121 7.15 -6.65 3.17
N TYR A 122 7.22 -6.40 1.86
CA TYR A 122 8.17 -5.44 1.29
C TYR A 122 7.94 -4.01 1.81
N TYR A 123 6.69 -3.54 1.81
CA TYR A 123 6.37 -2.18 2.25
C TYR A 123 6.58 -1.99 3.76
N ASN A 124 6.32 -3.01 4.59
CA ASN A 124 6.58 -2.91 6.04
C ASN A 124 8.07 -2.72 6.35
N ILE A 125 8.97 -3.37 5.59
CA ILE A 125 10.42 -3.17 5.74
C ILE A 125 10.80 -1.73 5.42
N VAL A 126 10.27 -1.17 4.32
CA VAL A 126 10.51 0.23 3.96
C VAL A 126 9.96 1.19 5.02
N MET A 127 8.76 0.92 5.54
CA MET A 127 8.18 1.71 6.63
C MET A 127 9.04 1.67 7.89
N ALA A 128 9.63 0.52 8.23
CA ALA A 128 10.56 0.40 9.35
C ALA A 128 11.80 1.29 9.17
N TRP A 129 12.36 1.35 7.95
CA TRP A 129 13.46 2.26 7.64
C TRP A 129 13.03 3.73 7.75
N VAL A 130 11.87 4.10 7.21
CA VAL A 130 11.35 5.47 7.33
C VAL A 130 11.19 5.87 8.80
N LEU A 131 10.62 5.00 9.64
CA LEU A 131 10.49 5.26 11.08
C LEU A 131 11.85 5.36 11.79
N TYR A 132 12.81 4.52 11.41
CA TYR A 132 14.18 4.60 11.92
C TYR A 132 14.83 5.94 11.59
N TYR A 133 14.82 6.37 10.32
CA TYR A 133 15.36 7.66 9.90
C TYR A 133 14.59 8.84 10.50
N PHE A 134 13.26 8.71 10.66
CA PHE A 134 12.43 9.71 11.32
C PHE A 134 12.83 9.88 12.80
N GLY A 135 13.04 8.77 13.53
CA GLY A 135 13.56 8.81 14.89
C GLY A 135 14.95 9.45 14.97
N MET A 136 15.84 9.10 14.05
CA MET A 136 17.19 9.68 13.99
C MET A 136 17.19 11.17 13.61
N SER A 137 16.11 11.69 13.03
CA SER A 137 15.98 13.10 12.65
C SER A 137 15.74 14.05 13.84
N PHE A 138 15.44 13.51 15.03
CA PHE A 138 15.32 14.33 16.24
C PHE A 138 16.68 14.67 16.89
N HIS A 139 17.78 14.14 16.38
CA HIS A 139 19.12 14.51 16.83
C HIS A 139 19.52 15.88 16.27
N TRP A 140 20.13 16.73 17.11
CA TRP A 140 20.62 18.06 16.72
C TRP A 140 21.68 18.01 15.62
N ASP A 141 22.54 16.99 15.66
CA ASP A 141 23.47 16.69 14.58
C ASP A 141 23.03 15.40 13.88
N LEU A 142 22.76 15.49 12.58
CA LEU A 142 22.19 14.40 11.81
C LEU A 142 23.31 13.41 11.47
N PRO A 143 23.11 12.11 11.70
CA PRO A 143 24.20 11.13 11.56
C PRO A 143 24.70 10.98 10.11
N TRP A 144 23.89 11.34 9.10
CA TRP A 144 24.29 11.33 7.69
C TRP A 144 24.89 12.65 7.20
N LYS A 145 25.10 13.64 8.09
CA LYS A 145 25.69 14.93 7.73
C LYS A 145 27.21 14.88 7.64
N HIS A 146 27.85 14.12 8.52
CA HIS A 146 29.30 14.06 8.67
C HIS A 146 29.85 12.66 8.41
N CYS A 147 31.12 12.59 8.01
CA CYS A 147 31.81 11.31 7.77
C CYS A 147 32.46 10.71 9.03
N ASN A 148 32.32 11.33 10.20
CA ASN A 148 32.92 10.88 11.46
C ASN A 148 32.06 9.86 12.24
N ASN A 149 31.63 8.78 11.58
CA ASN A 149 30.86 7.71 12.21
C ASN A 149 31.61 6.37 12.13
N PRO A 150 31.38 5.44 13.08
CA PRO A 150 32.08 4.15 13.11
C PRO A 150 31.73 3.23 11.93
N TRP A 151 30.61 3.47 11.24
CA TRP A 151 30.19 2.70 10.07
C TRP A 151 30.71 3.26 8.73
N ASN A 152 31.40 4.41 8.74
CA ASN A 152 31.89 5.04 7.52
C ASN A 152 33.23 4.44 7.06
N THR A 153 33.41 4.35 5.75
CA THR A 153 34.65 3.86 5.13
C THR A 153 35.61 5.03 4.84
N PRO A 154 36.90 4.76 4.55
CA PRO A 154 37.87 5.80 4.17
C PRO A 154 37.53 6.56 2.88
N GLN A 155 36.52 6.10 2.13
CA GLN A 155 36.03 6.73 0.90
C GLN A 155 34.85 7.69 1.18
N CYS A 156 34.47 7.90 2.45
CA CYS A 156 33.40 8.81 2.81
C CYS A 156 33.83 10.26 2.55
N PHE A 157 33.00 10.99 1.81
CA PHE A 157 33.19 12.41 1.52
C PHE A 157 31.98 13.19 2.03
N SER A 158 32.21 14.23 2.84
CA SER A 158 31.17 15.18 3.23
C SER A 158 31.57 16.59 2.83
N ILE A 159 30.60 17.40 2.41
CA ILE A 159 30.83 18.79 2.00
C ILE A 159 31.19 19.64 3.22
N PHE A 160 30.61 19.32 4.39
CA PHE A 160 30.77 20.08 5.63
C PHE A 160 32.11 19.83 6.33
N ASP A 161 32.72 18.65 6.15
CA ASP A 161 34.04 18.36 6.72
C ASP A 161 35.17 19.01 5.90
N ASN A 162 34.90 19.43 4.65
CA ASN A 162 35.89 20.04 3.75
C ASN A 162 36.18 21.53 3.99
N GLU A 163 35.39 22.23 4.81
CA GLU A 163 35.76 23.59 5.24
C GLU A 163 36.86 23.58 6.31
N VAL A 164 37.14 22.43 6.94
CA VAL A 164 38.19 22.29 7.98
C VAL A 164 39.49 21.69 7.43
N SER A 165 39.46 21.00 6.29
CA SER A 165 40.61 20.24 5.75
C SER A 165 41.43 20.94 4.67
N PHE A 166 41.13 22.20 4.30
CA PHE A 166 42.06 23.01 3.48
C PHE A 166 43.29 23.52 4.25
N SER A 167 43.38 23.27 5.56
CA SER A 167 44.50 23.71 6.41
C SER A 167 45.44 22.61 6.92
N VAL A 168 45.27 21.33 6.56
CA VAL A 168 46.25 20.30 6.94
C VAL A 168 46.47 19.29 5.82
N ALA A 169 47.37 19.64 4.92
CA ALA A 169 48.21 18.69 4.22
C ALA A 169 49.64 19.27 4.14
N PRO A 170 50.63 18.69 4.83
CA PRO A 170 51.90 18.34 4.21
C PRO A 170 51.79 17.03 3.42
#